data_AF-A0A966UNR8-F1
#
_entry.id   AF-A0A966UNR8-F1
#
_cell.length_a   1.000
_cell.length_b   1.000
_cell.length_c   1.000
_cell.angle_alpha   90.00
_cell.angle_beta   90.00
_cell.angle_gamma   90.00
#
_symmetry.space_group_name_H-M   'P 1'
#
loop_
_entity.id
_entity.type
_entity.pdbx_description
1 polymer ?
#
loop_
_entity_poly.entity_id
_entity_poly.type
_entity_poly.pdbx_seq_one_letter_code
_entity_poly.pdbx_strand_id
1 'polypeptide(L)'
;MFKPIKQQNWSSTEVEIAGLKCNVPAKGWLYNPFTSKWEYFGIERRSTKMELCYWEPDPRFQEYQKWEKEEQAKQKKDPEYIHPELEDFKRYCWIRRLSGHWFSNNGEPTYITGVHWYYLSCYHMDVGLPRFRDKDRELFYFWDYNVEDPESFGIVYVTKRRSGKSFTAGCIALEAASRSENFWAGIQS
;
A
#
# COMPACT_ATOMS: atom_id res chain seq x y z
N MET A 1 -7.16 6.35 6.12
CA MET A 1 -8.12 6.76 7.17
C MET A 1 -7.92 5.83 8.37
N PHE A 2 -6.76 5.90 9.03
CA PHE A 2 -6.71 5.89 10.46
C PHE A 2 -7.53 7.11 10.90
N LYS A 3 -8.80 6.87 11.13
CA LYS A 3 -9.29 7.33 12.42
C LYS A 3 -8.35 6.69 13.45
N PRO A 4 -7.95 7.37 14.53
CA PRO A 4 -7.57 6.60 15.69
C PRO A 4 -8.73 5.62 15.89
N ILE A 5 -8.46 4.31 15.82
CA ILE A 5 -9.36 3.29 16.32
C ILE A 5 -9.33 3.42 17.85
N LYS A 6 -9.66 4.62 18.35
CA LYS A 6 -10.19 4.78 19.68
C LYS A 6 -11.60 4.24 19.56
N GLN A 7 -11.72 2.98 19.94
CA GLN A 7 -12.94 2.20 20.15
C GLN A 7 -13.46 1.45 18.91
N GLN A 8 -13.10 0.17 18.81
CA GLN A 8 -13.95 -0.93 19.28
C GLN A 8 -13.19 -2.26 19.13
N ASN A 9 -12.67 -2.74 20.26
CA ASN A 9 -12.35 -4.14 20.57
C ASN A 9 -11.94 -5.05 19.39
N TRP A 10 -10.67 -5.05 18.99
CA TRP A 10 -9.91 -6.26 18.64
C TRP A 10 -8.43 -5.92 18.31
N SER A 11 -7.51 -6.34 19.20
CA SER A 11 -6.07 -6.61 18.97
C SER A 11 -5.23 -5.75 18.00
N SER A 12 -5.37 -4.41 17.97
CA SER A 12 -4.39 -3.56 17.28
C SER A 12 -3.05 -3.58 18.02
N THR A 13 -1.94 -3.60 17.27
CA THR A 13 -0.59 -3.51 17.85
C THR A 13 -0.14 -2.06 17.82
N GLU A 14 0.20 -1.48 18.97
CA GLU A 14 0.81 -0.14 19.03
C GLU A 14 2.30 -0.26 18.71
N VAL A 15 2.79 0.55 17.77
CA VAL A 15 4.21 0.67 17.42
C VAL A 15 4.61 2.12 17.63
N GLU A 16 5.66 2.35 18.40
CA GLU A 16 6.22 3.68 18.61
C GLU A 16 7.24 4.00 17.51
N ILE A 17 7.02 5.09 16.78
CA ILE A 17 7.89 5.54 15.68
C ILE A 17 8.19 7.02 15.90
N ALA A 18 9.46 7.33 16.17
CA ALA A 18 9.92 8.70 16.39
C ALA A 18 9.08 9.49 17.43
N GLY A 19 8.61 8.81 18.49
CA GLY A 19 7.77 9.38 19.54
C GLY A 19 6.27 9.44 19.23
N LEU A 20 5.84 9.00 18.04
CA LEU A 20 4.43 8.86 17.69
C LEU A 20 3.95 7.42 17.93
N LYS A 21 2.73 7.30 18.47
CA LYS A 21 2.08 6.01 18.70
C LYS A 21 1.23 5.63 17.49
N CYS A 22 1.77 4.79 16.62
CA CYS A 22 1.10 4.32 15.42
C CYS A 22 0.32 3.03 15.71
N ASN A 23 -1.00 3.05 15.44
CA ASN A 23 -1.85 1.88 15.63
C ASN A 23 -1.87 1.01 14.38
N VAL A 24 -1.28 -0.18 14.45
CA VAL A 24 -1.28 -1.15 13.36
C VAL A 24 -2.50 -2.07 13.50
N PRO A 25 -3.16 -2.47 12.39
CA PRO A 25 -4.20 -3.51 12.42
C PRO A 25 -3.74 -4.79 13.14
N ALA A 26 -4.67 -5.66 13.56
CA ALA A 26 -4.21 -6.98 13.99
C ALA A 26 -3.68 -7.78 12.79
N LYS A 27 -2.79 -8.74 13.09
CA LYS A 27 -2.10 -9.56 12.09
C LYS A 27 -3.09 -10.22 11.13
N GLY A 28 -2.94 -9.93 9.83
CA GLY A 28 -3.74 -10.51 8.75
C GLY A 28 -5.13 -9.89 8.57
N TRP A 29 -5.49 -8.89 9.35
CA TRP A 29 -6.75 -8.16 9.19
C TRP A 29 -6.52 -6.80 8.54
N LEU A 30 -7.45 -6.41 7.67
CA LEU A 30 -7.46 -5.11 7.00
C LEU A 30 -8.89 -4.58 6.96
N TYR A 31 -9.02 -3.26 6.90
CA TYR A 31 -10.31 -2.63 6.64
C TYR A 31 -10.64 -2.78 5.16
N ASN A 32 -11.80 -3.30 4.81
CA ASN A 32 -12.23 -3.37 3.41
C ASN A 32 -13.06 -2.11 3.09
N PRO A 33 -12.57 -1.21 2.22
CA PRO A 33 -13.27 0.03 1.87
C PRO A 33 -14.58 -0.22 1.10
N PHE A 34 -14.71 -1.34 0.40
CA PHE A 34 -15.91 -1.68 -0.37
C PHE A 34 -17.05 -2.16 0.51
N THR A 35 -16.75 -2.94 1.55
CA THR A 35 -17.76 -3.47 2.49
C THR A 35 -17.89 -2.63 3.75
N SER A 36 -16.97 -1.66 3.95
CA SER A 36 -16.85 -0.83 5.16
C SER A 36 -16.71 -1.64 6.45
N LYS A 37 -16.07 -2.82 6.38
CA LYS A 37 -15.90 -3.74 7.51
C LYS A 37 -14.45 -4.21 7.62
N TRP A 38 -14.07 -4.63 8.82
CA TRP A 38 -12.81 -5.33 9.04
C TRP A 38 -12.94 -6.78 8.59
N GLU A 39 -12.03 -7.21 7.73
CA GLU A 39 -12.02 -8.55 7.15
C GLU A 39 -10.62 -9.16 7.28
N TYR A 40 -10.60 -10.49 7.43
CA TYR A 40 -9.36 -11.24 7.51
C TYR A 40 -8.88 -11.59 6.10
N PHE A 41 -7.77 -10.98 5.68
CA PHE A 41 -7.11 -11.23 4.40
C PHE A 41 -5.93 -12.20 4.53
N GLY A 42 -5.54 -12.54 5.75
CA GLY A 42 -4.39 -13.38 6.02
C GLY A 42 -3.05 -12.65 5.87
N ILE A 43 -1.98 -13.39 6.08
CA ILE A 43 -0.60 -12.93 5.91
C ILE A 43 -0.06 -13.60 4.67
N GLU A 44 0.28 -12.81 3.66
CA GLU A 44 0.78 -13.32 2.39
C GLU A 44 2.16 -13.99 2.60
N ARG A 45 2.30 -15.21 2.09
CA ARG A 45 3.53 -16.00 2.21
C ARG A 45 3.98 -16.41 0.83
N ARG A 46 5.22 -16.04 0.50
CA ARG A 46 5.90 -16.42 -0.73
C ARG A 46 6.26 -17.90 -0.78
N SER A 47 6.65 -18.48 0.35
CA SER A 47 7.17 -19.85 0.42
C SER A 47 6.64 -20.58 1.65
N THR A 48 6.68 -21.91 1.61
CA THR A 48 6.46 -22.76 2.78
C THR A 48 7.56 -22.57 3.82
N LYS A 49 8.78 -22.23 3.36
CA LYS A 49 9.93 -21.93 4.19
C LYS A 49 9.90 -20.48 4.65
N MET A 50 9.89 -20.26 5.96
CA MET A 50 9.74 -18.93 6.56
C MET A 50 10.91 -18.01 6.21
N GLU A 51 12.11 -18.55 6.16
CA GLU A 51 13.35 -17.86 5.82
C GLU A 51 13.42 -17.37 4.36
N LEU A 52 12.61 -17.94 3.48
CA LEU A 52 12.49 -17.54 2.08
C LEU A 52 11.33 -16.58 1.83
N CYS A 53 10.59 -16.23 2.88
CA CYS A 53 9.52 -15.24 2.80
C CYS A 53 10.11 -13.84 2.86
N TYR A 54 9.91 -13.07 1.80
CA TYR A 54 10.25 -11.66 1.71
C TYR A 54 9.28 -10.98 0.76
N TRP A 55 9.30 -9.65 0.73
CA TRP A 55 8.43 -8.86 -0.13
C TRP A 55 8.73 -9.08 -1.62
N GLU A 56 7.71 -9.40 -2.41
CA GLU A 56 7.76 -9.38 -3.86
C GLU A 56 6.47 -8.78 -4.45
N PRO A 57 6.55 -8.10 -5.62
CA PRO A 57 5.35 -7.67 -6.32
C PRO A 57 4.51 -8.87 -6.75
N ASP A 58 3.18 -8.70 -6.70
CA ASP A 58 2.24 -9.75 -7.09
C ASP A 58 2.47 -10.17 -8.56
N PRO A 59 2.64 -11.48 -8.87
CA PRO A 59 2.86 -11.93 -10.24
C PRO A 59 1.77 -11.51 -11.23
N ARG A 60 0.53 -11.28 -10.77
CA ARG A 60 -0.59 -10.85 -11.61
C ARG A 60 -0.39 -9.49 -12.25
N PHE A 61 0.55 -8.66 -11.76
CA PHE A 61 0.96 -7.45 -12.48
C PHE A 61 1.49 -7.75 -13.88
N GLN A 62 2.05 -8.95 -14.14
CA GLN A 62 2.51 -9.36 -15.46
C GLN A 62 1.36 -9.71 -16.41
N GLU A 63 0.25 -10.24 -15.88
CA GLU A 63 -0.94 -10.60 -16.65
C GLU A 63 -1.87 -9.40 -16.90
N TYR A 64 -1.72 -8.31 -16.14
CA TYR A 64 -2.60 -7.12 -16.23
C TYR A 64 -2.77 -6.61 -17.66
N GLN A 65 -1.67 -6.40 -18.39
CA GLN A 65 -1.73 -5.87 -19.76
C GLN A 65 -2.43 -6.82 -20.74
N LYS A 66 -2.35 -8.13 -20.48
CA LYS A 66 -3.02 -9.14 -21.29
C LYS A 66 -4.52 -9.11 -21.02
N TRP A 67 -4.93 -9.14 -19.76
CA TRP A 67 -6.35 -9.07 -19.39
C TRP A 67 -7.02 -7.78 -19.86
N GLU A 68 -6.32 -6.65 -19.80
CA GLU A 68 -6.83 -5.36 -20.30
C GLU A 68 -7.09 -5.38 -21.81
N LYS A 69 -6.17 -5.96 -22.60
CA LYS A 69 -6.37 -6.13 -24.05
C LYS A 69 -7.53 -7.07 -24.37
N GLU A 70 -7.67 -8.15 -23.61
CA GLU A 70 -8.77 -9.11 -23.76
C GLU A 70 -10.13 -8.47 -23.41
N GLU A 71 -10.19 -7.67 -22.35
CA GLU A 71 -11.37 -6.88 -21.96
C GLU A 71 -11.76 -5.91 -23.08
N GLN A 72 -10.83 -5.09 -23.57
CA GLN A 72 -11.08 -4.14 -24.66
C GLN A 72 -11.54 -4.84 -25.95
N ALA A 73 -10.98 -6.01 -26.27
CA ALA A 73 -11.36 -6.76 -27.47
C ALA A 73 -12.80 -7.31 -27.37
N LYS A 74 -13.22 -7.74 -26.19
CA LYS A 74 -14.58 -8.23 -25.93
C LYS A 74 -15.58 -7.07 -25.81
N GLN A 75 -15.18 -5.95 -25.21
CA GLN A 75 -16.00 -4.73 -25.10
C GLN A 75 -16.40 -4.12 -26.45
N LYS A 76 -15.60 -4.33 -27.50
CA LYS A 76 -15.98 -3.96 -28.88
C LYS A 76 -17.24 -4.69 -29.38
N LYS A 77 -17.54 -5.87 -28.83
CA LYS A 77 -18.71 -6.69 -29.19
C LYS A 77 -19.82 -6.55 -28.16
N ASP A 78 -19.45 -6.52 -26.88
CA ASP A 78 -20.34 -6.42 -25.73
C ASP A 78 -19.81 -5.35 -24.78
N PRO A 79 -20.29 -4.09 -24.89
CA PRO A 79 -19.78 -2.97 -24.09
C PRO A 79 -19.87 -3.16 -22.57
N GLU A 80 -20.73 -4.06 -22.08
CA GLU A 80 -20.90 -4.34 -20.65
C GLU A 80 -19.95 -5.44 -20.14
N TYR A 81 -19.16 -6.06 -21.02
CA TYR A 81 -18.22 -7.11 -20.61
C TYR A 81 -17.17 -6.58 -19.62
N ILE A 82 -17.08 -7.27 -18.49
CA ILE A 82 -16.06 -7.07 -17.45
C ILE A 82 -15.24 -8.35 -17.35
N HIS A 83 -13.92 -8.24 -17.43
CA HIS A 83 -13.04 -9.38 -17.28
C HIS A 83 -12.92 -9.77 -15.79
N PRO A 84 -13.35 -10.98 -15.38
CA PRO A 84 -13.49 -11.31 -13.97
C PRO A 84 -12.17 -11.28 -13.21
N GLU A 85 -11.10 -11.84 -13.78
CA GLU A 85 -9.75 -11.85 -13.16
C GLU A 85 -9.16 -10.44 -13.06
N LEU A 86 -9.41 -9.58 -14.06
CA LEU A 86 -8.96 -8.20 -14.04
C LEU A 86 -9.69 -7.41 -12.96
N GLU A 87 -11.01 -7.60 -12.83
CA GLU A 87 -11.82 -6.93 -11.82
C GLU A 87 -11.45 -7.39 -10.40
N ASP A 88 -11.25 -8.70 -10.21
CA ASP A 88 -10.75 -9.25 -8.94
C ASP A 88 -9.37 -8.69 -8.59
N PHE A 89 -8.48 -8.54 -9.58
CA PHE A 89 -7.16 -7.96 -9.37
C PHE A 89 -7.21 -6.45 -9.10
N LYS A 90 -8.06 -5.70 -9.80
CA LYS A 90 -8.34 -4.29 -9.51
C LYS A 90 -8.83 -4.13 -8.07
N ARG A 91 -9.80 -4.94 -7.63
CA ARG A 91 -10.30 -4.96 -6.24
C ARG A 91 -9.19 -5.29 -5.24
N TYR A 92 -8.37 -6.31 -5.53
CA TYR A 92 -7.21 -6.69 -4.72
C TYR A 92 -6.23 -5.51 -4.52
N CYS A 93 -5.92 -4.78 -5.59
CA CYS A 93 -5.05 -3.61 -5.57
C CYS A 93 -5.67 -2.46 -4.77
N TRP A 94 -6.96 -2.17 -4.99
CA TRP A 94 -7.66 -1.09 -4.29
C TRP A 94 -7.70 -1.27 -2.77
N ILE A 95 -7.98 -2.49 -2.30
CA ILE A 95 -7.95 -2.80 -0.86
C ILE A 95 -6.56 -2.51 -0.28
N ARG A 96 -5.49 -2.89 -0.99
CA ARG A 96 -4.12 -2.70 -0.51
C ARG A 96 -3.68 -1.25 -0.53
N ARG A 97 -4.02 -0.50 -1.58
CA ARG A 97 -3.76 0.95 -1.66
C ARG A 97 -4.42 1.73 -0.52
N LEU A 98 -5.62 1.32 -0.13
CA LEU A 98 -6.43 2.05 0.86
C LEU A 98 -6.17 1.61 2.31
N SER A 99 -5.82 0.34 2.51
CA SER A 99 -5.80 -0.27 3.85
C SER A 99 -4.46 -0.90 4.21
N GLY A 100 -3.50 -0.94 3.28
CA GLY A 100 -2.21 -1.58 3.46
C GLY A 100 -2.24 -3.08 3.21
N HIS A 101 -1.20 -3.76 3.66
CA HIS A 101 -1.00 -5.17 3.35
C HIS A 101 -0.17 -5.89 4.41
N TRP A 102 -0.47 -7.17 4.62
CA TRP A 102 0.28 -8.06 5.51
C TRP A 102 1.01 -9.13 4.71
N PHE A 103 2.32 -9.20 4.88
CA PHE A 103 3.15 -10.26 4.31
C PHE A 103 4.11 -10.84 5.35
N SER A 104 4.63 -12.03 5.09
CA SER A 104 5.66 -12.66 5.92
C SER A 104 7.05 -12.21 5.49
N ASN A 105 7.83 -11.67 6.42
CA ASN A 105 9.22 -11.29 6.21
C ASN A 105 10.11 -12.12 7.14
N ASN A 106 10.85 -13.09 6.60
CA ASN A 106 11.68 -14.02 7.37
C ASN A 106 10.90 -14.72 8.51
N GLY A 107 9.62 -15.06 8.28
CA GLY A 107 8.73 -15.67 9.26
C GLY A 107 7.98 -14.67 10.17
N GLU A 108 8.31 -13.39 10.13
CA GLU A 108 7.64 -12.35 10.91
C GLU A 108 6.51 -11.69 10.10
N PRO A 109 5.26 -11.71 10.61
CA PRO A 109 4.17 -10.96 10.01
C PRO A 109 4.49 -9.46 10.02
N THR A 110 4.59 -8.89 8.83
CA THR A 110 4.95 -7.50 8.60
C THR A 110 3.81 -6.79 7.89
N TYR A 111 3.32 -5.72 8.52
CA TYR A 111 2.39 -4.79 7.90
C TYR A 111 3.14 -3.72 7.12
N ILE A 112 2.55 -3.29 6.01
CA ILE A 112 2.95 -2.08 5.28
C ILE A 112 1.70 -1.26 5.00
N THR A 113 1.81 0.05 5.07
CA THR A 113 0.70 0.96 4.78
C THR A 113 0.34 0.94 3.29
N GLY A 114 -0.80 1.53 2.94
CA GLY A 114 -1.28 1.55 1.56
C GLY A 114 -0.35 2.31 0.61
N VAL A 115 0.19 3.44 1.06
CA VAL A 115 1.17 4.21 0.29
C VAL A 115 2.49 3.45 0.16
N HIS A 116 2.92 2.74 1.21
CA HIS A 116 4.12 1.90 1.14
C HIS A 116 3.94 0.72 0.18
N TRP A 117 2.78 0.07 0.20
CA TRP A 117 2.42 -0.97 -0.75
C TRP A 117 2.49 -0.44 -2.19
N TYR A 118 1.91 0.74 -2.44
CA TYR A 118 1.95 1.38 -3.75
C TYR A 118 3.38 1.72 -4.18
N TYR A 119 4.22 2.20 -3.26
CA TYR A 119 5.64 2.46 -3.51
C TYR A 119 6.38 1.21 -3.97
N LEU A 120 6.10 0.06 -3.35
CA LEU A 120 6.79 -1.19 -3.65
C LEU A 120 6.23 -1.94 -4.87
N SER A 121 4.92 -1.83 -5.14
CA SER A 121 4.25 -2.60 -6.20
C SER A 121 4.05 -1.82 -7.50
N CYS A 122 3.84 -0.51 -7.44
CA CYS A 122 3.39 0.28 -8.59
C CYS A 122 4.37 1.39 -8.99
N TYR A 123 5.12 1.94 -8.03
CA TYR A 123 5.98 3.09 -8.27
C TYR A 123 7.36 2.68 -8.78
N HIS A 124 7.67 3.05 -10.02
CA HIS A 124 8.93 2.71 -10.66
C HIS A 124 9.97 3.81 -10.45
N MET A 125 11.15 3.42 -9.97
CA MET A 125 12.35 4.27 -9.98
C MET A 125 13.14 4.01 -11.27
N ASP A 126 14.20 4.78 -11.49
CA ASP A 126 15.12 4.62 -12.63
C ASP A 126 15.71 3.20 -12.74
N VAL A 127 15.77 2.46 -11.63
CA VAL A 127 16.32 1.11 -11.52
C VAL A 127 15.25 0.02 -11.36
N GLY A 128 13.97 0.36 -11.59
CA GLY A 128 12.83 -0.52 -11.41
C GLY A 128 12.12 -0.33 -10.08
N LEU A 129 11.41 -1.37 -9.63
CA LEU A 129 10.63 -1.32 -8.39
C LEU A 129 11.53 -1.25 -7.15
N PRO A 130 11.16 -0.46 -6.12
CA PRO A 130 11.88 -0.41 -4.87
C PRO A 130 11.89 -1.76 -4.15
N ARG A 131 13.01 -2.05 -3.49
CA ARG A 131 13.10 -3.19 -2.57
C ARG A 131 12.58 -2.79 -1.21
N PHE A 132 11.90 -3.71 -0.53
CA PHE A 132 11.46 -3.50 0.84
C PHE A 132 12.64 -3.20 1.77
N ARG A 133 12.48 -2.16 2.59
CA ARG A 133 13.43 -1.77 3.65
C ARG A 133 12.63 -1.36 4.87
N ASP A 134 13.02 -1.87 6.03
CA ASP A 134 12.29 -1.59 7.27
C ASP A 134 12.28 -0.09 7.64
N LYS A 135 13.38 0.61 7.34
CA LYS A 135 13.47 2.07 7.47
C LYS A 135 12.40 2.80 6.64
N ASP A 136 12.11 2.33 5.42
CA ASP A 136 11.10 2.97 4.58
C ASP A 136 9.70 2.69 5.17
N ARG A 137 9.48 1.50 5.77
CA ARG A 137 8.24 1.17 6.50
C ARG A 137 7.97 2.17 7.62
N GLU A 138 8.97 2.50 8.43
CA GLU A 138 8.82 3.51 9.50
C GLU A 138 8.43 4.88 8.95
N LEU A 139 9.06 5.31 7.85
CA LEU A 139 8.74 6.59 7.20
C LEU A 139 7.29 6.61 6.70
N PHE A 140 6.81 5.54 6.09
CA PHE A 140 5.43 5.49 5.61
C PHE A 140 4.40 5.39 6.73
N TYR A 141 4.73 4.78 7.88
CA TYR A 141 3.86 4.82 9.05
C TYR A 141 3.79 6.24 9.63
N PHE A 142 4.94 6.91 9.71
CA PHE A 142 5.01 8.30 10.14
C PHE A 142 4.21 9.19 9.17
N TRP A 143 4.31 8.95 7.87
CA TRP A 143 3.52 9.65 6.84
C TRP A 143 2.01 9.45 7.03
N ASP A 144 1.54 8.21 7.12
CA ASP A 144 0.12 7.93 7.29
C ASP A 144 -0.44 8.59 8.56
N TYR A 145 0.28 8.51 9.69
CA TYR A 145 -0.11 9.20 10.92
C TYR A 145 -0.33 10.70 10.69
N ASN A 146 0.58 11.36 9.97
CA ASN A 146 0.48 12.80 9.71
C ASN A 146 -0.64 13.15 8.72
N VAL A 147 -0.95 12.27 7.76
CA VAL A 147 -2.09 12.45 6.85
C VAL A 147 -3.42 12.39 7.60
N GLU A 148 -3.44 11.66 8.71
CA GLU A 148 -4.65 11.37 9.47
C GLU A 148 -4.89 12.31 10.65
N ASP A 149 -3.82 12.91 11.16
CA ASP A 149 -3.88 13.95 12.17
C ASP A 149 -4.28 15.30 11.52
N PRO A 150 -5.48 15.84 11.79
CA PRO A 150 -5.91 17.12 11.23
C PRO A 150 -5.11 18.32 11.75
N GLU A 151 -4.35 18.15 12.84
CA GLU A 151 -3.48 19.18 13.40
C GLU A 151 -2.04 19.10 12.86
N SER A 152 -1.74 18.08 12.03
CA SER A 152 -0.41 17.95 11.43
C SER A 152 -0.19 18.94 10.30
N PHE A 153 0.98 19.59 10.33
CA PHE A 153 1.51 20.42 9.25
C PHE A 153 2.40 19.64 8.27
N GLY A 154 2.55 18.33 8.47
CA GLY A 154 3.43 17.46 7.68
C GLY A 154 4.75 17.11 8.37
N ILE A 155 5.76 16.76 7.57
CA ILE A 155 6.94 16.03 8.03
C ILE A 155 8.22 16.76 7.68
N VAL A 156 9.12 16.90 8.66
CA VAL A 156 10.51 17.32 8.46
C VAL A 156 11.40 16.09 8.43
N TYR A 157 11.81 15.64 7.24
CA TYR A 157 12.60 14.43 7.06
C TYR A 157 14.07 14.73 6.69
N VAL A 158 14.97 14.54 7.66
CA VAL A 158 16.41 14.72 7.46
C VAL A 158 17.03 13.45 6.88
N THR A 159 17.73 13.56 5.74
CA THR A 159 18.33 12.40 5.08
C THR A 159 19.72 12.67 4.52
N LYS A 160 20.46 11.58 4.29
CA LYS A 160 21.73 11.59 3.58
C LYS A 160 21.50 11.80 2.07
N ARG A 161 22.53 12.29 1.36
CA ARG A 161 22.52 12.39 -0.11
C ARG A 161 22.23 11.01 -0.73
N ARG A 162 21.42 10.98 -1.80
CA ARG A 162 21.00 9.75 -2.53
C ARG A 162 20.19 8.75 -1.69
N SER A 163 19.47 9.22 -0.68
CA SER A 163 18.54 8.40 0.11
C SER A 163 17.29 7.92 -0.64
N GLY A 164 16.96 8.52 -1.78
CA GLY A 164 15.71 8.25 -2.50
C GLY A 164 14.53 9.12 -2.07
N LYS A 165 14.74 10.15 -1.23
CA LYS A 165 13.66 11.02 -0.72
C LYS A 165 12.73 11.61 -1.78
N SER A 166 13.28 11.99 -2.95
CA SER A 166 12.49 12.58 -4.03
C SER A 166 11.56 11.55 -4.68
N PHE A 167 11.99 10.29 -4.79
CA PHE A 167 11.14 9.18 -5.24
C PHE A 167 10.05 8.86 -4.22
N THR A 168 10.38 8.86 -2.92
CA THR A 168 9.37 8.66 -1.87
C THR A 168 8.31 9.77 -1.88
N ALA A 169 8.73 11.05 -1.94
CA ALA A 169 7.82 12.19 -2.01
C ALA A 169 6.99 12.17 -3.31
N GLY A 170 7.60 11.85 -4.44
CA GLY A 170 6.90 11.68 -5.73
C GLY A 170 5.88 10.56 -5.70
N CYS A 171 6.19 9.44 -5.04
CA CYS A 171 5.26 8.33 -4.85
C CYS A 171 4.06 8.73 -4.00
N ILE A 172 4.30 9.42 -2.87
CA ILE A 172 3.24 9.93 -1.99
C ILE A 172 2.29 10.85 -2.78
N ALA A 173 2.85 11.78 -3.54
CA ALA A 173 2.11 12.71 -4.38
C ALA A 173 1.29 11.99 -5.47
N LEU A 174 1.91 11.03 -6.17
CA LEU A 174 1.28 10.27 -7.25
C LEU A 174 0.19 9.32 -6.75
N GLU A 175 0.39 8.66 -5.60
CA GLU A 175 -0.62 7.79 -4.99
C GLU A 175 -1.91 8.58 -4.72
N ALA A 176 -1.78 9.73 -4.06
CA ALA A 176 -2.91 10.59 -3.72
C ALA A 176 -3.61 11.12 -4.98
N ALA A 177 -2.83 11.58 -5.97
CA ALA A 177 -3.34 12.10 -7.23
C ALA A 177 -4.04 11.04 -8.10
N SER A 178 -3.51 9.81 -8.13
CA SER A 178 -4.10 8.72 -8.92
C SER A 178 -5.33 8.08 -8.29
N ARG A 179 -5.61 8.39 -7.02
CA ARG A 179 -6.77 7.87 -6.28
C ARG A 179 -7.95 8.83 -6.22
N SER A 180 -7.68 10.12 -6.37
CA SER A 180 -8.65 11.18 -6.09
C SER A 180 -8.85 12.04 -7.32
N GLU A 181 -10.10 12.38 -7.61
CA GLU A 181 -10.41 13.35 -8.67
C GLU A 181 -9.97 14.76 -8.22
N ASN A 182 -9.47 15.56 -9.17
CA ASN A 182 -9.09 16.96 -8.95
C ASN A 182 -8.08 17.19 -7.81
N PHE A 183 -7.16 16.23 -7.58
CA PHE A 183 -6.11 16.36 -6.57
C PHE A 183 -4.87 17.06 -7.13
N TRP A 184 -4.46 18.14 -6.48
CA TRP A 184 -3.33 18.96 -6.89
C TRP A 184 -2.07 18.44 -6.20
N ALA A 185 -1.14 17.93 -7.00
CA ALA A 185 0.10 17.34 -6.50
C ALA A 185 1.31 17.95 -7.20
N GLY A 186 2.38 18.19 -6.44
CA GLY A 186 3.63 18.71 -6.96
C GLY A 186 4.77 18.45 -5.99
N ILE A 187 5.97 18.28 -6.54
CA ILE A 187 7.21 18.18 -5.75
C ILE A 187 8.18 19.24 -6.23
N GLN A 188 8.91 19.85 -5.31
CA GLN A 188 10.05 20.73 -5.61
C GLN A 188 11.29 20.10 -4.97
N SER A 189 12.33 19.87 -5.77
CA SER A 189 13.57 19.22 -5.35
C SER A 189 14.80 20.05 -5.69
#